data_AF-A0A1Z4LQT8-F1
#
_entry.id   AF-A0A1Z4LQT8-F1
#
_cell.length_a   1.000
_cell.length_b   1.000
_cell.length_c   1.000
_cell.angle_alpha   90.00
_cell.angle_beta   90.00
_cell.angle_gamma   90.00
#
_symmetry.space_group_name_H-M   'P 1'
#
loop_
_entity.id
_entity.type
_entity.pdbx_description
1 polymer ?
#
loop_
_entity_poly.entity_id
_entity_poly.type
_entity_poly.pdbx_seq_one_letter_code
_entity_poly.pdbx_strand_id
1 'polypeptide(L)' 'MQEKQMVRCPNCGKLARRERFNKLLSDYLNSSEKAVIKTECKSCDYLMIMGSYDGKVLEAYAPGISFKIMLEASAT' A
#
# COMPACT_ATOMS: atom_id res chain seq x y z
N MET A 1 -9.57 16.36 1.20
CA MET A 1 -8.43 16.38 2.13
C MET A 1 -7.61 15.13 1.89
N GLN A 2 -6.28 15.22 1.77
CA GLN A 2 -5.40 14.05 1.66
C GLN A 2 -4.80 13.78 3.04
N GLU A 3 -5.29 12.75 3.71
CA GLU A 3 -4.73 12.32 4.99
C GLU A 3 -3.55 11.39 4.73
N LYS A 4 -2.39 11.74 5.29
CA LYS A 4 -1.15 10.97 5.16
C LYS A 4 -0.82 10.30 6.48
N GLN A 5 -0.53 9.01 6.43
CA GLN A 5 -0.22 8.19 7.60
C GLN A 5 1.01 7.32 7.30
N MET A 6 1.81 7.07 8.33
CA MET A 6 2.89 6.09 8.28
C MET A 6 2.42 4.78 8.91
N VAL A 7 2.51 3.68 8.17
CA VAL A 7 2.08 2.34 8.62
C VAL A 7 3.19 1.32 8.41
N ARG A 8 3.06 0.12 8.99
CA ARG A 8 3.93 -1.01 8.66
C ARG A 8 3.53 -1.59 7.30
N CYS A 9 4.51 -1.82 6.44
CA CYS A 9 4.32 -2.45 5.15
C CYS A 9 3.81 -3.88 5.35
N PRO A 10 2.68 -4.27 4.75
CA PRO A 10 2.15 -5.63 4.88
C PRO A 10 3.02 -6.67 4.15
N ASN A 11 3.89 -6.23 3.24
CA ASN A 11 4.85 -7.11 2.57
C ASN A 11 6.11 -7.30 3.44
N CYS A 12 6.89 -6.26 3.69
CA CYS A 12 8.21 -6.39 4.33
C CYS A 12 8.32 -5.90 5.79
N GLY A 13 7.25 -5.39 6.40
CA GLY A 13 7.26 -4.87 7.77
C GLY A 13 7.98 -3.51 7.98
N LYS A 14 8.71 -2.99 6.99
CA LYS A 14 9.31 -1.64 7.05
C LYS A 14 8.24 -0.55 6.95
N LEU A 15 8.60 0.71 7.22
CA LEU A 15 7.66 1.82 7.15
C LEU A 15 7.16 2.04 5.70
N ALA A 16 5.86 2.24 5.57
CA ALA A 16 5.15 2.51 4.33
C ALA A 16 4.28 3.77 4.50
N ARG A 17 4.05 4.47 3.39
CA ARG A 17 3.19 5.64 3.34
C ARG A 17 1.79 5.22 2.92
N ARG A 18 0.78 5.57 3.71
CA ARG A 18 -0.63 5.39 3.40
C ARG A 18 -1.28 6.75 3.21
N GLU A 19 -2.00 6.92 2.10
CA GLU A 19 -2.68 8.17 1.78
C GLU A 19 -4.10 7.89 1.29
N ARG A 20 -5.07 8.68 1.77
CA ARG A 20 -6.45 8.66 1.28
C ARG A 20 -6.61 9.68 0.15
N PHE A 21 -7.05 9.22 -1.01
CA PHE A 21 -7.35 10.05 -2.18
C PHE A 21 -8.85 10.17 -2.38
N ASN A 22 -9.28 11.32 -2.92
CA ASN A 22 -10.67 11.57 -3.27
C ASN A 22 -11.01 11.01 -4.67
N LYS A 23 -12.22 11.32 -5.13
CA LYS A 23 -12.85 10.79 -6.34
C LYS A 23 -11.99 10.82 -7.62
N LEU A 24 -11.11 11.81 -7.81
CA LEU A 24 -10.29 11.92 -9.03
C LEU A 24 -9.44 10.67 -9.31
N LEU A 25 -8.81 10.10 -8.28
CA LEU A 25 -8.01 8.88 -8.46
C LEU A 25 -8.91 7.64 -8.64
N SER A 26 -10.08 7.61 -8.00
CA SER A 26 -11.05 6.52 -8.19
C SER A 26 -11.58 6.49 -9.63
N ASP A 27 -11.91 7.65 -10.19
CA ASP A 27 -12.36 7.77 -11.58
C ASP A 27 -11.26 7.30 -12.56
N TYR A 28 -9.98 7.65 -12.30
CA TYR A 28 -8.84 7.15 -13.09
C TYR A 28 -8.69 5.62 -13.03
N LEU A 29 -9.01 5.01 -11.89
CA LEU A 29 -8.97 3.56 -11.69
C LEU A 29 -10.27 2.85 -12.12
N ASN A 30 -11.18 3.56 -12.80
CA ASN A 30 -12.51 3.06 -13.20
C ASN A 30 -13.30 2.46 -12.02
N SER A 31 -13.14 3.01 -10.82
CA SER A 31 -13.80 2.55 -9.60
C SER A 31 -14.93 3.50 -9.20
N SER A 32 -16.06 2.94 -8.78
CA SER A 32 -17.23 3.69 -8.28
C SER A 32 -17.05 4.20 -6.84
N GLU A 33 -15.90 3.95 -6.21
CA GLU A 33 -15.59 4.41 -4.86
C GLU A 33 -15.49 5.94 -4.79
N LYS A 34 -15.98 6.53 -3.69
CA LYS A 34 -15.87 7.99 -3.48
C LYS A 34 -14.46 8.42 -3.06
N ALA A 35 -13.68 7.47 -2.55
CA ALA A 35 -12.31 7.67 -2.12
C ALA A 35 -11.57 6.32 -2.12
N VAL A 36 -10.26 6.38 -2.33
CA VAL A 36 -9.39 5.20 -2.34
C VAL A 36 -8.26 5.39 -1.35
N ILE A 37 -7.70 4.29 -0.87
CA ILE A 37 -6.55 4.25 0.03
C ILE A 37 -5.38 3.69 -0.78
N LYS A 38 -4.31 4.47 -0.92
CA LYS A 38 -3.04 4.01 -1.49
C LYS A 38 -2.05 3.75 -0.37
N THR A 39 -1.47 2.56 -0.33
CA THR A 39 -0.33 2.21 0.53
C THR A 39 0.88 1.91 -0.34
N GLU A 40 1.99 2.61 -0.14
CA GLU A 40 3.24 2.43 -0.87
C GLU A 40 4.43 2.25 0.07
N CYS A 41 5.34 1.32 -0.23
CA CYS A 41 6.57 1.10 0.52
C CYS A 41 7.78 1.22 -0.39
N LYS A 42 8.64 2.22 -0.12
CA LYS A 42 9.88 2.42 -0.86
C LYS A 42 10.94 1.35 -0.60
N SER A 43 10.85 0.61 0.51
CA SER A 43 11.88 -0.36 0.89
C SER A 43 11.81 -1.66 0.11
N CYS A 44 10.61 -2.09 -0.25
CA CYS A 44 10.39 -3.32 -1.00
C CYS A 44 9.49 -3.05 -2.21
N ASP A 45 9.40 -1.81 -2.68
CA ASP A 45 8.59 -1.44 -3.85
C ASP A 45 7.15 -1.98 -3.83
N TYR A 46 6.51 -2.04 -2.64
CA TYR A 46 5.14 -2.54 -2.50
C TYR A 46 4.15 -1.41 -2.79
N LEU A 47 3.09 -1.71 -3.55
CA LEU A 47 1.98 -0.82 -3.83
C LEU A 47 0.64 -1.56 -3.64
N MET A 48 -0.31 -0.90 -3.00
CA MET A 48 -1.68 -1.37 -2.87
C MET A 48 -2.63 -0.19 -2.94
N ILE A 49 -3.61 -0.24 -3.83
CA ILE A 49 -4.71 0.72 -3.93
C ILE A 49 -6.02 -0.03 -3.72
N MET A 50 -6.81 0.42 -2.77
CA MET A 50 -8.08 -0.21 -2.41
C MET A 50 -9.20 0.81 -2.22
N GLY A 51 -10.44 0.36 -2.41
CA GLY A 51 -11.64 1.12 -2.04
C GLY A 51 -11.61 1.47 -0.56
N SER A 52 -11.93 2.73 -0.23
CA SER A 52 -11.90 3.17 1.16
C SER A 52 -13.11 2.74 1.97
N TYR A 53 -14.20 2.35 1.29
CA TYR A 53 -15.44 1.89 1.92
C TYR A 53 -15.47 0.38 2.10
N ASP A 54 -15.26 -0.37 1.01
CA ASP A 54 -15.41 -1.83 1.02
C ASP A 54 -14.08 -2.60 1.09
N GLY A 55 -12.94 -1.90 1.03
CA GLY A 55 -11.62 -2.50 1.07
C GLY A 55 -11.26 -3.32 -0.17
N LYS A 56 -12.06 -3.28 -1.25
CA LYS A 56 -11.76 -4.02 -2.47
C LYS A 56 -10.46 -3.54 -3.08
N VAL A 57 -9.60 -4.48 -3.45
CA VAL A 57 -8.35 -4.19 -4.15
C VAL A 57 -8.70 -3.69 -5.55
N LEU A 58 -8.22 -2.50 -5.88
CA LEU A 58 -8.34 -1.89 -7.20
C LEU A 58 -7.05 -2.15 -8.01
N GLU A 59 -5.91 -2.02 -7.36
CA GLU A 59 -4.59 -2.27 -7.96
C GLU A 59 -3.60 -2.73 -6.89
N ALA A 60 -2.75 -3.69 -7.22
CA ALA A 60 -1.73 -4.17 -6.29
C ALA A 60 -0.46 -4.61 -7.01
N TYR A 61 0.67 -4.30 -6.40
CA TYR A 61 1.98 -4.81 -6.77
C TYR A 61 2.75 -5.20 -5.50
N ALA A 62 3.18 -6.45 -5.44
CA ALA A 62 3.93 -6.99 -4.32
C ALA A 62 5.13 -7.77 -4.88
N PRO A 63 6.34 -7.21 -4.84
CA PRO A 63 7.52 -7.98 -5.23
C PRO A 63 7.84 -9.01 -4.15
N GLY A 64 8.38 -10.15 -4.60
CA GLY A 64 8.84 -11.20 -3.71
C GLY A 64 9.89 -10.67 -2.74
N ILE A 65 9.72 -10.96 -1.45
CA ILE A 65 10.73 -10.64 -0.44
C ILE A 65 11.88 -11.62 -0.67
N SER A 66 13.05 -11.12 -1.05
CA SER A 66 14.21 -11.99 -1.21
C SER A 66 14.56 -12.62 0.15
N PHE A 67 14.84 -13.93 0.14
CA PHE A 67 15.14 -14.73 1.32
C PHE A 67 16.29 -14.15 2.18
N LYS A 68 17.11 -13.27 1.60
CA LYS A 68 18.22 -12.58 2.28
C LYS A 68 17.77 -11.74 3.47
N ILE A 69 16.57 -11.14 3.42
CA ILE A 69 16.03 -10.33 4.53
C ILE A 69 15.65 -11.20 5.74
N MET A 70 15.23 -12.46 5.54
CA MET A 70 14.85 -13.34 6.65
C MET A 70 16.06 -13.81 7.47
N LEU A 71 17.24 -13.93 6.85
CA LEU A 71 18.48 -14.34 7.53
C LEU A 71 19.02 -13.25 8.46
N GLU A 72 18.93 -11.97 8.07
CA GLU A 72 19.40 -10.85 8.88
C GLU A 72 18.49 -10.56 10.10
N ALA A 73 17.19 -10.86 10.01
CA ALA A 73 16.24 -10.69 11.11
C ALA A 73 16.28 -11.80 12.17
N SER A 74 16.98 -12.91 11.91
CA SER A 74 17.11 -14.05 12.82
C SER A 74 18.47 -14.10 13.54
N ALA A 75 19.33 -13.10 13.29
CA ALA A 75 20.71 -13.05 13.79
C ALA A 75 20.91 -12.12 15.01
N THR A 76 19.83 -11.77 15.71
CA THR A 76 19.84 -11.03 16.99
C THR A 76 19.19 -11.86 18.08
#